data_AF-A0A2M7AGK1-F1
#
_entry.id   AF-A0A2M7AGK1-F1
#
_cell.length_a   1.000
_cell.length_b   1.000
_cell.length_c   1.000
_cell.angle_alpha   90.00
_cell.angle_beta   90.00
_cell.angle_gamma   90.00
#
_symmetry.space_group_name_H-M   'P 1'
#
loop_
_entity.id
_entity.type
_entity.pdbx_description
1 polymer ?
#
loop_
_entity_poly.entity_id
_entity_poly.type
_entity_poly.pdbx_seq_one_letter_code
_entity_poly.pdbx_strand_id
1 'polypeptide(L)'
;MNTQMRAIKYGDNVYLRSVFSPQEDLLIRVGKGTNRQINFANVWLVTNSSGMSEKELTGGRLIHGNGDDSTPWNINGTYIGGNHGGAAVQELTCKGHGLTTADLGSEWSDAAGVRFFLIKVVDADRLWFLSQNMGKPDLWQFRTNLSGSALTRKAPPASLAFTGSHVAQLVPACRIARQDYLVNGKTPLEDGKEVSCDHFDIVEEYDIINPASLLEDVIAHPGVQRGFTADHLQAVIRNHIVYRFYPNGANVIHFTAEALQPFNVGYMGFIQSAPLSKGAFTTHEYYIPKTIPFQQDGISYDFRSIQDYSFKLPSPLLFKTTNNNLEDAGNLPDRFIQFLGRKENDHTVREVGYALGYSPVRGLTQPAERAKNVASSLMLYTSSKTYPSAIDSKMGPLIPAGKQFHCVAYRQYFNAAALKNATAFYYHEEDGDTIVYADYHKPVEKDVLQLPVRLTGKTISVVEKTPSLTLHTTKSVPASGLVVSVEGNYGYAVLVIR
;
A
#
# COMPACT_ATOMS: atom_id res chain seq x y z
N MET A 1 21.56 2.18 -22.94
CA MET A 1 21.60 1.94 -21.49
C MET A 1 21.20 0.49 -21.24
N ASN A 2 21.77 -0.17 -20.24
CA ASN A 2 21.42 -1.54 -19.90
C ASN A 2 19.90 -1.58 -19.59
N THR A 3 19.14 -2.35 -20.37
CA THR A 3 17.68 -2.39 -20.30
C THR A 3 17.17 -3.41 -19.30
N GLN A 4 18.07 -4.14 -18.64
CA GLN A 4 17.73 -5.20 -17.69
C GLN A 4 17.89 -4.73 -16.25
N MET A 5 17.01 -5.23 -15.39
CA MET A 5 17.08 -5.07 -13.95
C MET A 5 17.96 -6.17 -13.36
N ARG A 6 18.59 -5.91 -12.22
CA ARG A 6 19.29 -6.91 -11.42
C ARG A 6 18.50 -7.24 -10.17
N ALA A 7 18.51 -8.49 -9.75
CA ALA A 7 17.85 -8.96 -8.54
C ALA A 7 18.78 -9.84 -7.71
N ILE A 8 18.68 -9.74 -6.39
CA ILE A 8 19.31 -10.65 -5.44
C ILE A 8 18.45 -10.76 -4.18
N LYS A 9 18.48 -11.93 -3.54
CA LYS A 9 17.78 -12.19 -2.29
C LYS A 9 18.80 -12.57 -1.21
N TYR A 10 18.63 -12.02 -0.01
CA TYR A 10 19.38 -12.35 1.19
C TYR A 10 18.38 -12.62 2.32
N GLY A 11 18.15 -13.90 2.62
CA GLY A 11 17.14 -14.32 3.60
C GLY A 11 15.75 -13.78 3.24
N ASP A 12 15.15 -12.98 4.10
CA ASP A 12 13.81 -12.41 3.91
C ASP A 12 13.78 -11.15 3.02
N ASN A 13 14.94 -10.64 2.60
CA ASN A 13 15.04 -9.41 1.83
C ASN A 13 15.35 -9.68 0.36
N VAL A 14 14.62 -8.99 -0.52
CA VAL A 14 14.89 -8.95 -1.96
C VAL A 14 15.31 -7.53 -2.34
N TYR A 15 16.36 -7.44 -3.12
CA TYR A 15 16.92 -6.20 -3.63
C TYR A 15 16.81 -6.19 -5.15
N LEU A 16 16.21 -5.13 -5.68
CA LEU A 16 15.92 -4.94 -7.09
C LEU A 16 16.58 -3.65 -7.54
N ARG A 17 17.50 -3.76 -8.51
CA ARG A 17 18.32 -2.64 -8.94
C ARG A 17 18.17 -2.36 -10.42
N SER A 18 17.86 -1.12 -10.76
CA SER A 18 17.66 -0.68 -12.13
C SER A 18 18.28 0.69 -12.39
N VAL A 19 18.54 1.00 -13.65
CA VAL A 19 19.10 2.32 -14.02
C VAL A 19 18.10 3.42 -13.67
N PHE A 20 18.58 4.53 -13.10
CA PHE A 20 17.77 5.72 -12.79
C PHE A 20 18.27 6.95 -13.55
N SER A 21 19.59 7.17 -13.52
CA SER A 21 20.29 8.24 -14.24
C SER A 21 21.62 7.71 -14.80
N PRO A 22 22.38 8.51 -15.57
CA PRO A 22 23.70 8.08 -16.01
C PRO A 22 24.70 7.84 -14.86
N GLN A 23 24.43 8.34 -13.64
CA GLN A 23 25.33 8.23 -12.47
C GLN A 23 24.77 7.36 -11.35
N GLU A 24 23.46 7.21 -11.25
CA GLU A 24 22.78 6.53 -10.16
C GLU A 24 21.86 5.42 -10.67
N ASP A 25 21.80 4.33 -9.92
CA ASP A 25 20.78 3.29 -10.04
C ASP A 25 19.74 3.47 -8.93
N LEU A 26 18.50 3.11 -9.26
CA LEU A 26 17.42 2.91 -8.30
C LEU A 26 17.62 1.54 -7.64
N LEU A 27 17.57 1.50 -6.32
CA LEU A 27 17.53 0.26 -5.56
C LEU A 27 16.26 0.19 -4.72
N ILE A 28 15.43 -0.82 -4.98
CA ILE A 28 14.24 -1.13 -4.18
C ILE A 28 14.53 -2.35 -3.31
N ARG A 29 14.25 -2.24 -2.01
CA ARG A 29 14.24 -3.37 -1.08
C ARG A 29 12.81 -3.72 -0.69
N VAL A 30 12.48 -4.98 -0.88
CA VAL A 30 11.24 -5.61 -0.42
C VAL A 30 11.61 -6.61 0.68
N GLY A 31 10.82 -6.65 1.74
CA GLY A 31 11.02 -7.57 2.86
C GLY A 31 9.71 -8.15 3.36
N LYS A 32 9.72 -8.59 4.62
CA LYS A 32 8.53 -9.10 5.31
C LYS A 32 7.98 -8.09 6.31
N GLY A 33 6.66 -8.03 6.41
CA GLY A 33 5.95 -7.27 7.43
C GLY A 33 5.69 -8.08 8.71
N THR A 34 4.91 -7.49 9.62
CA THR A 34 4.56 -8.09 10.93
C THR A 34 3.90 -9.46 10.81
N ASN A 35 3.04 -9.67 9.81
CA ASN A 35 2.39 -10.96 9.55
C ASN A 35 3.19 -11.85 8.58
N ARG A 36 4.47 -11.52 8.33
CA ARG A 36 5.36 -12.18 7.35
C ARG A 36 4.93 -12.05 5.89
N GLN A 37 3.92 -11.24 5.59
CA GLN A 37 3.51 -10.93 4.24
C GLN A 37 4.51 -9.97 3.56
N ILE A 38 4.47 -9.87 2.23
CA ILE A 38 5.36 -9.00 1.46
C ILE A 38 5.11 -7.54 1.81
N ASN A 39 6.19 -6.80 2.03
CA ASN A 39 6.14 -5.40 2.44
C ASN A 39 7.28 -4.60 1.80
N PHE A 40 6.95 -3.44 1.25
CA PHE A 40 7.95 -2.49 0.76
C PHE A 40 8.72 -1.94 1.95
N ALA A 41 10.05 -1.99 1.90
CA ALA A 41 10.89 -1.56 3.00
C ALA A 41 11.57 -0.24 2.68
N ASN A 42 12.42 -0.16 1.67
CA ASN A 42 13.21 1.05 1.43
C ASN A 42 13.57 1.20 -0.04
N VAL A 43 13.75 2.44 -0.47
CA VAL A 43 14.28 2.76 -1.81
C VAL A 43 15.40 3.78 -1.71
N TRP A 44 16.50 3.49 -2.39
CA TRP A 44 17.68 4.33 -2.43
C TRP A 44 18.06 4.69 -3.87
N LEU A 45 18.80 5.78 -4.00
CA LEU A 45 19.68 6.02 -5.14
C LEU A 45 21.10 5.63 -4.74
N VAL A 46 21.69 4.71 -5.49
CA VAL A 46 23.06 4.22 -5.29
C VAL A 46 23.90 4.57 -6.52
N THR A 47 25.21 4.77 -6.36
CA THR A 47 26.10 4.97 -7.51
C THR A 47 26.06 3.77 -8.45
N ASN A 48 26.03 4.01 -9.76
CA ASN A 48 25.96 2.93 -10.76
C ASN A 48 27.15 1.96 -10.71
N SER A 49 28.27 2.38 -10.13
CA SER A 49 29.48 1.58 -9.91
C SER A 49 29.43 0.66 -8.68
N SER A 50 28.44 0.80 -7.79
CA SER A 50 28.30 -0.06 -6.62
C SER A 50 28.04 -1.52 -7.02
N GLY A 51 28.52 -2.50 -6.23
CA GLY A 51 28.15 -3.90 -6.37
C GLY A 51 26.76 -4.26 -5.80
N MET A 52 26.48 -5.55 -5.67
CA MET A 52 25.22 -6.11 -5.14
C MET A 52 25.40 -6.82 -3.77
N SER A 53 26.51 -6.58 -3.05
CA SER A 53 26.63 -7.04 -1.66
C SER A 53 25.72 -6.24 -0.73
N GLU A 54 25.22 -6.84 0.36
CA GLU A 54 24.30 -6.18 1.29
C GLU A 54 24.81 -4.82 1.81
N LYS A 55 26.13 -4.73 2.09
CA LYS A 55 26.79 -3.49 2.52
C LYS A 55 26.76 -2.41 1.44
N GLU A 56 27.03 -2.75 0.19
CA GLU A 56 27.03 -1.80 -0.93
C GLU A 56 25.62 -1.33 -1.28
N LEU A 57 24.64 -2.22 -1.16
CA LEU A 57 23.24 -1.95 -1.49
C LEU A 57 22.62 -0.90 -0.55
N THR A 58 23.03 -0.83 0.71
CA THR A 58 22.43 0.10 1.69
C THR A 58 23.20 1.40 1.89
N GLY A 59 24.30 1.60 1.16
CA GLY A 59 25.16 2.79 1.28
C GLY A 59 24.71 4.03 0.51
N GLY A 60 23.56 3.98 -0.17
CA GLY A 60 23.04 5.06 -1.00
C GLY A 60 22.23 6.13 -0.27
N ARG A 61 21.73 7.11 -1.04
CA ARG A 61 20.81 8.14 -0.54
C ARG A 61 19.40 7.54 -0.45
N LEU A 62 18.85 7.43 0.76
CA LEU A 62 17.47 6.99 0.97
C LEU A 62 16.52 8.04 0.40
N ILE A 63 15.66 7.63 -0.54
CA ILE A 63 14.63 8.48 -1.15
C ILE A 63 13.22 8.09 -0.73
N HIS A 64 13.04 6.88 -0.17
CA HIS A 64 11.74 6.40 0.29
C HIS A 64 11.88 5.34 1.38
N GLY A 65 11.69 5.76 2.64
CA GLY A 65 11.57 4.86 3.79
C GLY A 65 10.15 4.34 3.92
N ASN A 66 9.92 3.11 3.46
CA ASN A 66 8.66 2.38 3.62
C ASN A 66 8.76 1.46 4.86
N GLY A 67 7.69 0.73 5.16
CA GLY A 67 7.70 -0.23 6.27
C GLY A 67 6.31 -0.61 6.77
N ASP A 68 5.29 0.17 6.41
CA ASP A 68 3.90 -0.15 6.66
C ASP A 68 3.09 -0.01 5.35
N ASP A 69 3.52 -0.70 4.31
CA ASP A 69 3.07 -0.45 2.94
C ASP A 69 2.21 -1.58 2.35
N SER A 70 2.10 -2.70 3.06
CA SER A 70 1.16 -3.79 2.79
C SER A 70 -0.21 -3.44 3.36
N THR A 71 -1.16 -3.11 2.48
CA THR A 71 -2.46 -2.55 2.84
C THR A 71 -3.34 -3.57 3.59
N PRO A 72 -3.78 -3.26 4.82
CA PRO A 72 -4.77 -4.08 5.52
C PRO A 72 -6.17 -3.86 4.95
N TRP A 73 -7.02 -4.88 5.07
CA TRP A 73 -8.46 -4.73 4.86
C TRP A 73 -9.09 -4.07 6.08
N ASN A 74 -9.96 -3.08 5.89
CA ASN A 74 -10.88 -2.65 6.95
C ASN A 74 -12.17 -3.44 6.84
N ILE A 75 -12.34 -4.43 7.71
CA ILE A 75 -13.51 -5.31 7.75
C ILE A 75 -14.01 -5.49 9.17
N ASN A 76 -15.33 -5.64 9.33
CA ASN A 76 -15.99 -5.84 10.62
C ASN A 76 -15.54 -4.79 11.68
N GLY A 77 -15.30 -3.55 11.23
CA GLY A 77 -14.90 -2.43 12.08
C GLY A 77 -13.43 -2.39 12.51
N THR A 78 -12.54 -3.21 11.94
CA THR A 78 -11.11 -3.19 12.26
C THR A 78 -10.22 -3.37 11.02
N TYR A 79 -8.98 -2.90 11.10
CA TYR A 79 -7.96 -3.18 10.08
C TYR A 79 -7.27 -4.52 10.38
N ILE A 80 -7.25 -5.43 9.41
CA ILE A 80 -6.67 -6.77 9.55
C ILE A 80 -6.13 -7.29 8.21
N GLY A 81 -5.09 -8.10 8.26
CA GLY A 81 -4.36 -8.54 7.07
C GLY A 81 -3.28 -7.53 6.67
N GLY A 82 -2.48 -7.84 5.65
CA GLY A 82 -1.33 -6.99 5.32
C GLY A 82 -0.41 -6.88 6.53
N ASN A 83 0.02 -5.66 6.88
CA ASN A 83 0.85 -5.43 8.08
C ASN A 83 0.10 -5.48 9.42
N HIS A 84 -1.24 -5.60 9.42
CA HIS A 84 -2.04 -5.43 10.63
C HIS A 84 -2.62 -6.74 11.16
N GLY A 85 -2.65 -6.86 12.49
CA GLY A 85 -3.60 -7.71 13.19
C GLY A 85 -4.86 -6.93 13.55
N GLY A 86 -5.99 -7.63 13.72
CA GLY A 86 -7.23 -6.99 14.17
C GLY A 86 -7.02 -6.30 15.52
N ALA A 87 -7.32 -5.01 15.59
CA ALA A 87 -7.20 -4.20 16.81
C ALA A 87 -8.32 -4.55 17.80
N ALA A 88 -8.20 -5.70 18.46
CA ALA A 88 -9.24 -6.29 19.31
C ALA A 88 -8.70 -6.76 20.68
N VAL A 89 -7.38 -6.88 20.83
CA VAL A 89 -6.75 -7.45 22.03
C VAL A 89 -6.62 -6.37 23.10
N GLN A 90 -6.92 -6.73 24.35
CA GLN A 90 -6.53 -5.95 25.52
C GLN A 90 -5.18 -6.47 26.03
N GLU A 91 -4.10 -5.72 25.79
CA GLU A 91 -2.81 -5.98 26.46
C GLU A 91 -2.84 -5.31 27.84
N LEU A 92 -2.72 -6.13 28.88
CA LEU A 92 -2.73 -5.68 30.27
C LEU A 92 -1.31 -5.70 30.86
N THR A 93 -0.97 -4.64 31.59
CA THR A 93 0.21 -4.61 32.45
C THR A 93 -0.18 -5.09 33.85
N CYS A 94 0.21 -6.32 34.18
CA CYS A 94 -0.06 -7.02 35.43
C CYS A 94 1.27 -7.53 36.00
N LYS A 95 1.97 -6.71 36.80
CA LYS A 95 3.31 -7.08 37.29
C LYS A 95 3.28 -8.36 38.11
N GLY A 96 4.13 -9.32 37.75
CA GLY A 96 4.25 -10.60 38.45
C GLY A 96 2.94 -11.37 38.54
N HIS A 97 2.13 -11.39 37.47
CA HIS A 97 0.78 -11.96 37.47
C HIS A 97 0.71 -13.46 37.80
N GLY A 98 1.82 -14.20 37.70
CA GLY A 98 1.93 -15.61 38.10
C GLY A 98 1.18 -16.62 37.22
N LEU A 99 0.48 -16.15 36.18
CA LEU A 99 -0.21 -16.98 35.20
C LEU A 99 0.78 -17.61 34.22
N THR A 100 0.47 -18.82 33.76
CA THR A 100 1.33 -19.60 32.85
C THR A 100 0.54 -20.09 31.64
N THR A 101 1.17 -20.89 30.77
CA THR A 101 0.47 -21.57 29.67
C THR A 101 -0.74 -22.38 30.16
N ALA A 102 -0.73 -22.91 31.38
CA ALA A 102 -1.85 -23.64 31.96
C ALA A 102 -3.12 -22.79 32.17
N ASP A 103 -2.97 -21.46 32.23
CA ASP A 103 -4.09 -20.51 32.39
C ASP A 103 -4.68 -20.05 31.05
N LEU A 104 -4.09 -20.39 29.91
CA LEU A 104 -4.62 -20.00 28.59
C LEU A 104 -6.04 -20.53 28.38
N GLY A 105 -6.89 -19.72 27.75
CA GLY A 105 -8.31 -20.00 27.58
C GLY A 105 -9.18 -19.75 28.81
N SER A 106 -8.58 -19.38 29.96
CA SER A 106 -9.36 -19.04 31.15
C SER A 106 -10.25 -17.82 30.93
N GLU A 107 -11.49 -17.90 31.44
CA GLU A 107 -12.49 -16.84 31.39
C GLU A 107 -12.35 -15.89 32.58
N TRP A 108 -12.36 -14.59 32.29
CA TRP A 108 -12.30 -13.51 33.25
C TRP A 108 -13.39 -12.48 32.94
N SER A 109 -13.89 -11.79 33.95
CA SER A 109 -14.89 -10.73 33.82
C SER A 109 -14.35 -9.39 34.30
N ASP A 110 -14.65 -8.35 33.55
CA ASP A 110 -14.41 -6.96 33.97
C ASP A 110 -15.51 -6.48 34.94
N ALA A 111 -15.40 -5.23 35.43
CA ALA A 111 -16.36 -4.67 36.37
C ALA A 111 -17.78 -4.47 35.77
N ALA A 112 -17.91 -4.50 34.44
CA ALA A 112 -19.19 -4.45 33.75
C ALA A 112 -19.76 -5.86 33.46
N GLY A 113 -19.07 -6.92 33.90
CA GLY A 113 -19.46 -8.32 33.67
C GLY A 113 -19.20 -8.80 32.25
N VAL A 114 -18.42 -8.08 31.43
CA VAL A 114 -18.04 -8.58 30.11
C VAL A 114 -16.92 -9.59 30.26
N ARG A 115 -17.07 -10.69 29.52
CA ARG A 115 -16.13 -11.80 29.51
C ARG A 115 -14.95 -11.54 28.58
N PHE A 116 -13.78 -11.87 29.07
CA PHE A 116 -12.49 -11.81 28.42
C PHE A 116 -11.75 -13.13 28.64
N PHE A 117 -11.04 -13.59 27.62
CA PHE A 117 -10.32 -14.86 27.65
C PHE A 117 -8.82 -14.59 27.52
N LEU A 118 -8.02 -15.24 28.37
CA LEU A 118 -6.57 -15.15 28.29
C LEU A 118 -6.08 -15.89 27.04
N ILE A 119 -5.60 -15.15 26.04
CA ILE A 119 -5.16 -15.74 24.75
C ILE A 119 -3.63 -15.84 24.63
N LYS A 120 -2.87 -15.10 25.44
CA LYS A 120 -1.40 -15.13 25.43
C LYS A 120 -0.83 -14.61 26.74
N VAL A 121 0.17 -15.33 27.28
CA VAL A 121 1.11 -14.78 28.27
C VAL A 121 2.27 -14.18 27.49
N VAL A 122 2.44 -12.86 27.53
CA VAL A 122 3.46 -12.16 26.73
C VAL A 122 4.82 -12.26 27.41
N ASP A 123 4.85 -11.96 28.70
CA ASP A 123 6.00 -12.09 29.60
C ASP A 123 5.49 -12.09 31.06
N ALA A 124 6.39 -11.95 32.04
CA ALA A 124 6.04 -12.01 33.46
C ALA A 124 5.16 -10.84 33.97
N ASP A 125 5.02 -9.77 33.18
CA ASP A 125 4.30 -8.56 33.55
C ASP A 125 3.16 -8.22 32.56
N ARG A 126 3.01 -8.97 31.47
CA ARG A 126 2.08 -8.64 30.38
C ARG A 126 1.27 -9.83 29.88
N LEU A 127 -0.02 -9.59 29.70
CA LEU A 127 -1.01 -10.58 29.28
C LEU A 127 -1.88 -10.03 28.15
N TRP A 128 -2.31 -10.89 27.23
CA TRP A 128 -3.30 -10.54 26.22
C TRP A 128 -4.63 -11.21 26.49
N PHE A 129 -5.67 -10.38 26.53
CA PHE A 129 -7.04 -10.81 26.63
C PHE A 129 -7.83 -10.45 25.38
N LEU A 130 -8.69 -11.36 24.92
CA LEU A 130 -9.68 -11.05 23.89
C LEU A 130 -11.07 -11.17 24.52
N SER A 131 -11.95 -10.20 24.27
CA SER A 131 -13.33 -10.29 24.76
C SER A 131 -14.07 -11.44 24.09
N GLN A 132 -15.16 -11.89 24.70
CA GLN A 132 -16.12 -12.74 23.99
C GLN A 132 -16.53 -12.08 22.67
N ASN A 133 -16.75 -12.90 21.63
CA ASN A 133 -17.36 -12.39 20.41
C ASN A 133 -18.80 -11.96 20.71
N MET A 134 -19.09 -10.66 20.53
CA MET A 134 -20.42 -10.06 20.70
C MET A 134 -21.24 -10.10 19.40
N GLY A 135 -20.59 -10.40 18.27
CA GLY A 135 -21.21 -10.52 16.96
C GLY A 135 -21.56 -11.97 16.60
N LYS A 136 -21.66 -12.24 15.30
CA LYS A 136 -21.78 -13.60 14.77
C LYS A 136 -20.38 -14.18 14.52
N PRO A 137 -20.22 -15.50 14.35
CA PRO A 137 -18.91 -16.09 14.05
C PRO A 137 -18.23 -15.50 12.80
N ASP A 138 -18.98 -15.24 11.74
CA ASP A 138 -18.53 -14.65 10.47
C ASP A 138 -18.53 -13.10 10.48
N LEU A 139 -19.44 -12.49 11.24
CA LEU A 139 -19.53 -11.04 11.47
C LEU A 139 -19.12 -10.72 12.91
N TRP A 140 -17.86 -10.98 13.23
CA TRP A 140 -17.36 -10.85 14.60
C TRP A 140 -17.33 -9.40 15.06
N GLN A 141 -17.48 -9.23 16.37
CA GLN A 141 -17.36 -7.94 17.04
C GLN A 141 -16.78 -8.14 18.43
N PHE A 142 -15.62 -7.53 18.68
CA PHE A 142 -14.93 -7.61 19.96
C PHE A 142 -15.01 -6.27 20.68
N ARG A 143 -15.20 -6.33 22.00
CA ARG A 143 -15.07 -5.17 22.88
C ARG A 143 -13.58 -4.85 23.09
N THR A 144 -13.23 -3.59 22.87
CA THR A 144 -11.86 -3.06 22.94
C THR A 144 -11.61 -2.14 24.14
N ASN A 145 -12.58 -2.00 25.03
CA ASN A 145 -12.46 -1.20 26.26
C ASN A 145 -12.82 -2.06 27.47
N LEU A 146 -12.00 -1.99 28.52
CA LEU A 146 -12.24 -2.62 29.81
C LEU A 146 -12.92 -1.67 30.79
N SER A 147 -13.75 -2.23 31.68
CA SER A 147 -14.31 -1.51 32.82
C SER A 147 -13.64 -1.94 34.13
N GLY A 148 -13.23 -0.97 34.94
CA GLY A 148 -12.55 -1.21 36.23
C GLY A 148 -11.03 -1.36 36.11
N SER A 149 -10.38 -1.71 37.23
CA SER A 149 -8.92 -1.86 37.35
C SER A 149 -8.47 -3.30 37.62
N ALA A 150 -9.39 -4.26 37.54
CA ALA A 150 -9.11 -5.67 37.72
C ALA A 150 -10.05 -6.54 36.88
N LEU A 151 -9.55 -7.70 36.49
CA LEU A 151 -10.34 -8.80 35.95
C LEU A 151 -10.57 -9.85 37.04
N THR A 152 -11.74 -10.49 37.07
CA THR A 152 -12.07 -11.51 38.06
C THR A 152 -12.44 -12.82 37.38
N ARG A 153 -11.99 -13.97 37.91
CA ARG A 153 -12.41 -15.29 37.45
C ARG A 153 -13.13 -16.03 38.58
N LYS A 154 -14.14 -16.85 38.22
CA LYS A 154 -14.97 -17.58 39.20
C LYS A 154 -14.40 -18.94 39.58
N ALA A 155 -13.66 -19.60 38.70
CA ALA A 155 -13.18 -20.96 38.91
C ALA A 155 -11.78 -21.16 38.27
N PRO A 156 -10.72 -21.36 39.08
CA PRO A 156 -10.69 -21.11 40.53
C PRO A 156 -10.86 -19.59 40.81
N PRO A 157 -11.50 -19.17 41.91
CA PRO A 157 -11.66 -17.75 42.23
C PRO A 157 -10.31 -17.02 42.24
N ALA A 158 -10.18 -15.97 41.43
CA ALA A 158 -9.02 -15.09 41.46
C ALA A 158 -9.37 -13.69 40.96
N SER A 159 -8.54 -12.74 41.35
CA SER A 159 -8.58 -11.36 40.86
C SER A 159 -7.21 -11.01 40.29
N LEU A 160 -7.21 -10.35 39.13
CA LEU A 160 -6.04 -9.92 38.40
C LEU A 160 -6.12 -8.40 38.27
N ALA A 161 -5.43 -7.70 39.16
CA ALA A 161 -5.29 -6.25 39.08
C ALA A 161 -4.30 -5.87 37.96
N PHE A 162 -4.59 -4.78 37.26
CA PHE A 162 -3.71 -4.23 36.23
C PHE A 162 -3.49 -2.73 36.44
N THR A 163 -2.29 -2.25 36.10
CA THR A 163 -1.93 -0.82 36.21
C THR A 163 -2.03 -0.08 34.89
N GLY A 164 -2.23 -0.81 33.79
CA GLY A 164 -2.38 -0.26 32.45
C GLY A 164 -3.07 -1.25 31.53
N SER A 165 -3.84 -0.71 30.58
CA SER A 165 -4.46 -1.45 29.50
C SER A 165 -4.38 -0.63 28.22
N HIS A 166 -4.15 -1.30 27.09
CA HIS A 166 -4.28 -0.68 25.77
C HIS A 166 -4.75 -1.70 24.74
N VAL A 167 -5.30 -1.19 23.65
CA VAL A 167 -5.70 -2.03 22.50
C VAL A 167 -4.47 -2.42 21.71
N ALA A 168 -4.17 -3.71 21.66
CA ALA A 168 -3.11 -4.29 20.84
C ALA A 168 -3.70 -4.96 19.59
N GLN A 169 -2.85 -5.16 18.58
CA GLN A 169 -3.21 -5.92 17.38
C GLN A 169 -3.06 -7.42 17.62
N LEU A 170 -4.06 -8.19 17.21
CA LEU A 170 -4.01 -9.65 17.23
C LEU A 170 -3.10 -10.16 16.11
N VAL A 171 -1.80 -10.27 16.39
CA VAL A 171 -0.78 -10.73 15.44
C VAL A 171 -0.15 -12.07 15.86
N PRO A 172 0.21 -12.95 14.91
CA PRO A 172 -0.04 -12.83 13.48
C PRO A 172 -1.52 -13.08 13.10
N ALA A 173 -1.99 -12.40 12.05
CA ALA A 173 -3.34 -12.53 11.49
C ALA A 173 -3.37 -13.07 10.05
N CYS A 174 -2.20 -13.27 9.43
CA CYS A 174 -2.10 -13.85 8.09
C CYS A 174 -1.46 -15.23 8.13
N ARG A 175 -2.11 -16.21 7.51
CA ARG A 175 -1.47 -17.51 7.20
C ARG A 175 -0.90 -17.44 5.79
N ILE A 176 0.42 -17.38 5.69
CA ILE A 176 1.14 -17.36 4.42
C ILE A 176 1.11 -18.77 3.81
N ALA A 177 0.47 -18.91 2.65
CA ALA A 177 0.40 -20.17 1.92
C ALA A 177 1.54 -20.31 0.90
N ARG A 178 1.92 -19.20 0.26
CA ARG A 178 2.92 -19.20 -0.81
C ARG A 178 3.63 -17.86 -0.93
N GLN A 179 4.94 -17.88 -1.14
CA GLN A 179 5.76 -16.72 -1.46
C GLN A 179 6.90 -17.12 -2.42
N ASP A 180 6.69 -16.89 -3.71
CA ASP A 180 7.68 -17.20 -4.74
C ASP A 180 8.39 -15.94 -5.23
N TYR A 181 9.66 -16.11 -5.58
CA TYR A 181 10.55 -15.06 -6.06
C TYR A 181 11.07 -15.46 -7.43
N LEU A 182 10.54 -14.88 -8.50
CA LEU A 182 10.64 -15.43 -9.85
C LEU A 182 11.33 -14.47 -10.82
N VAL A 183 12.43 -14.93 -11.39
CA VAL A 183 13.13 -14.30 -12.51
C VAL A 183 12.29 -14.49 -13.78
N ASN A 184 11.93 -13.37 -14.43
CA ASN A 184 11.06 -13.33 -15.61
C ASN A 184 9.75 -14.13 -15.42
N GLY A 185 9.20 -14.11 -14.20
CA GLY A 185 7.93 -14.76 -13.85
C GLY A 185 7.95 -16.30 -13.89
N LYS A 186 9.13 -16.93 -14.03
CA LYS A 186 9.23 -18.38 -14.26
C LYS A 186 10.25 -19.09 -13.38
N THR A 187 11.46 -18.54 -13.24
CA THR A 187 12.58 -19.26 -12.62
C THR A 187 12.76 -18.79 -11.18
N PRO A 188 12.70 -19.69 -10.17
CA PRO A 188 12.97 -19.30 -8.79
C PRO A 188 14.35 -18.67 -8.60
N LEU A 189 14.42 -17.61 -7.80
CA LEU A 189 15.66 -16.96 -7.39
C LEU A 189 16.29 -17.71 -6.21
N GLU A 190 17.53 -18.16 -6.39
CA GLU A 190 18.34 -18.74 -5.32
C GLU A 190 18.88 -17.65 -4.38
N ASP A 191 18.92 -17.93 -3.07
CA ASP A 191 19.46 -16.99 -2.08
C ASP A 191 20.95 -16.73 -2.31
N GLY A 192 21.37 -15.45 -2.21
CA GLY A 192 22.75 -15.01 -2.44
C GLY A 192 23.18 -14.96 -3.91
N LYS A 193 22.32 -15.34 -4.87
CA LYS A 193 22.64 -15.32 -6.29
C LYS A 193 22.12 -14.07 -6.98
N GLU A 194 23.02 -13.28 -7.56
CA GLU A 194 22.66 -12.16 -8.43
C GLU A 194 22.18 -12.68 -9.80
N VAL A 195 21.11 -12.09 -10.32
CA VAL A 195 20.58 -12.36 -11.66
C VAL A 195 20.24 -11.06 -12.39
N SER A 196 20.31 -11.09 -13.72
CA SER A 196 19.78 -10.04 -14.59
C SER A 196 18.48 -10.53 -15.25
N CYS A 197 17.47 -9.65 -15.34
CA CYS A 197 16.15 -10.01 -15.85
C CYS A 197 15.41 -8.84 -16.50
N ASP A 198 14.44 -9.16 -17.36
CA ASP A 198 13.57 -8.19 -18.03
C ASP A 198 12.42 -7.76 -17.11
N HIS A 199 12.01 -8.64 -16.19
CA HIS A 199 11.15 -8.33 -15.05
C HIS A 199 11.38 -9.34 -13.92
N PHE A 200 10.95 -8.96 -12.72
CA PHE A 200 11.01 -9.83 -11.54
C PHE A 200 9.64 -9.88 -10.87
N ASP A 201 9.15 -11.08 -10.58
CA ASP A 201 7.87 -11.27 -9.92
C ASP A 201 8.07 -11.75 -8.48
N ILE A 202 7.32 -11.16 -7.56
CA ILE A 202 7.06 -11.76 -6.24
C ILE A 202 5.60 -12.19 -6.23
N VAL A 203 5.34 -13.48 -6.09
CA VAL A 203 3.99 -14.05 -6.03
C VAL A 203 3.70 -14.40 -4.58
N GLU A 204 2.64 -13.84 -4.01
CA GLU A 204 2.24 -14.06 -2.64
C GLU A 204 0.79 -14.54 -2.55
N GLU A 205 0.56 -15.60 -1.79
CA GLU A 205 -0.77 -16.06 -1.39
C GLU A 205 -0.85 -16.15 0.14
N TYR A 206 -1.87 -15.54 0.71
CA TYR A 206 -2.15 -15.66 2.14
C TYR A 206 -3.63 -15.53 2.46
N ASP A 207 -4.01 -16.20 3.53
CA ASP A 207 -5.33 -16.10 4.14
C ASP A 207 -5.30 -15.10 5.30
N ILE A 208 -6.36 -14.30 5.46
CA ILE A 208 -6.62 -13.51 6.66
C ILE A 208 -7.46 -14.36 7.60
N ILE A 209 -6.96 -14.62 8.81
CA ILE A 209 -7.62 -15.48 9.79
C ILE A 209 -8.80 -14.76 10.43
N ASN A 210 -9.90 -15.49 10.64
CA ASN A 210 -11.05 -15.02 11.39
C ASN A 210 -10.72 -15.03 12.91
N PRO A 211 -10.68 -13.87 13.59
CA PRO A 211 -10.38 -13.81 15.01
C PRO A 211 -11.37 -14.55 15.93
N ALA A 212 -12.64 -14.69 15.52
CA ALA A 212 -13.62 -15.49 16.27
C ALA A 212 -13.28 -16.98 16.23
N SER A 213 -12.84 -17.50 15.07
CA SER A 213 -12.37 -18.88 14.96
C SER A 213 -11.15 -19.15 15.84
N LEU A 214 -10.22 -18.18 15.95
CA LEU A 214 -9.11 -18.28 16.90
C LEU A 214 -9.59 -18.30 18.35
N LEU A 215 -10.52 -17.42 18.73
CA LEU A 215 -11.02 -17.39 20.11
C LEU A 215 -11.71 -18.71 20.48
N GLU A 216 -12.55 -19.24 19.60
CA GLU A 216 -13.19 -20.55 19.77
C GLU A 216 -12.16 -21.67 19.98
N ASP A 217 -11.07 -21.66 19.20
CA ASP A 217 -9.99 -22.63 19.33
C ASP A 217 -9.23 -22.53 20.66
N VAL A 218 -9.00 -21.30 21.15
CA VAL A 218 -8.37 -21.07 22.46
C VAL A 218 -9.27 -21.54 23.60
N ILE A 219 -10.58 -21.28 23.53
CA ILE A 219 -11.55 -21.71 24.55
C ILE A 219 -11.68 -23.23 24.58
N ALA A 220 -11.67 -23.88 23.41
CA ALA A 220 -11.81 -25.33 23.30
C ALA A 220 -10.57 -26.11 23.80
N HIS A 221 -9.42 -25.46 23.93
CA HIS A 221 -8.15 -26.09 24.31
C HIS A 221 -7.49 -25.34 25.48
N PRO A 222 -8.12 -25.33 26.67
CA PRO A 222 -7.59 -24.61 27.82
C PRO A 222 -6.21 -25.18 28.21
N GLY A 223 -5.31 -24.30 28.62
CA GLY A 223 -3.96 -24.67 29.04
C GLY A 223 -2.99 -24.98 27.90
N VAL A 224 -3.38 -24.77 26.64
CA VAL A 224 -2.57 -25.08 25.46
C VAL A 224 -2.23 -23.81 24.68
N GLN A 225 -0.94 -23.60 24.38
CA GLN A 225 -0.51 -22.54 23.48
C GLN A 225 -1.04 -22.81 22.07
N ARG A 226 -1.86 -21.89 21.53
CA ARG A 226 -2.43 -22.01 20.18
C ARG A 226 -1.64 -21.20 19.17
N GLY A 227 -1.56 -21.70 17.94
CA GLY A 227 -1.01 -20.97 16.80
C GLY A 227 -2.08 -20.06 16.20
N PHE A 228 -1.82 -18.75 16.11
CA PHE A 228 -2.83 -17.77 15.66
C PHE A 228 -3.14 -17.86 14.15
N THR A 229 -2.37 -18.66 13.42
CA THR A 229 -2.48 -18.90 11.98
C THR A 229 -2.45 -20.40 11.65
N ALA A 230 -2.89 -21.24 12.59
CA ALA A 230 -2.89 -22.69 12.43
C ALA A 230 -3.87 -23.15 11.33
N ASP A 231 -3.62 -24.32 10.76
CA ASP A 231 -4.29 -24.74 9.52
C ASP A 231 -5.80 -24.98 9.65
N HIS A 232 -6.24 -25.38 10.84
CA HIS A 232 -7.65 -25.63 11.14
C HIS A 232 -8.47 -24.35 11.39
N LEU A 233 -7.82 -23.20 11.54
CA LEU A 233 -8.52 -21.93 11.75
C LEU A 233 -9.20 -21.49 10.46
N GLN A 234 -10.42 -20.96 10.60
CA GLN A 234 -11.15 -20.41 9.48
C GLN A 234 -10.54 -19.08 9.05
N ALA A 235 -10.57 -18.82 7.74
CA ALA A 235 -10.14 -17.57 7.13
C ALA A 235 -11.34 -16.80 6.58
N VAL A 236 -11.24 -15.47 6.60
CA VAL A 236 -12.29 -14.57 6.07
C VAL A 236 -12.02 -14.18 4.62
N ILE A 237 -10.75 -13.97 4.25
CA ILE A 237 -10.34 -13.52 2.92
C ILE A 237 -9.09 -14.29 2.52
N ARG A 238 -9.05 -14.75 1.27
CA ARG A 238 -7.83 -15.21 0.61
C ARG A 238 -7.32 -14.14 -0.33
N ASN A 239 -6.03 -13.82 -0.25
CA ASN A 239 -5.38 -12.89 -1.17
C ASN A 239 -4.37 -13.66 -2.04
N HIS A 240 -4.31 -13.31 -3.31
CA HIS A 240 -3.26 -13.70 -4.25
C HIS A 240 -2.76 -12.42 -4.93
N ILE A 241 -1.46 -12.15 -4.81
CA ILE A 241 -0.83 -10.89 -5.22
C ILE A 241 0.40 -11.21 -6.05
N VAL A 242 0.52 -10.59 -7.22
CA VAL A 242 1.75 -10.60 -8.02
C VAL A 242 2.31 -9.19 -8.07
N TYR A 243 3.49 -9.01 -7.47
CA TYR A 243 4.28 -7.79 -7.57
C TYR A 243 5.29 -7.96 -8.71
N ARG A 244 5.02 -7.35 -9.86
CA ARG A 244 5.91 -7.40 -11.03
C ARG A 244 6.74 -6.14 -11.14
N PHE A 245 8.05 -6.26 -11.06
CA PHE A 245 9.01 -5.16 -11.13
C PHE A 245 9.66 -5.09 -12.50
N TYR A 246 9.82 -3.86 -13.01
CA TYR A 246 10.41 -3.60 -14.33
C TYR A 246 11.67 -2.70 -14.24
N PRO A 247 12.57 -2.78 -15.24
CA PRO A 247 13.84 -2.03 -15.28
C PRO A 247 13.71 -0.51 -15.34
N ASN A 248 12.52 0.02 -15.59
CA ASN A 248 12.27 1.47 -15.58
C ASN A 248 11.82 1.99 -14.21
N GLY A 249 11.93 1.20 -13.14
CA GLY A 249 11.50 1.58 -11.79
C GLY A 249 10.00 1.39 -11.53
N ALA A 250 9.29 0.73 -12.44
CA ALA A 250 7.89 0.36 -12.26
C ALA A 250 7.75 -0.89 -11.39
N ASN A 251 6.70 -0.92 -10.58
CA ASN A 251 6.15 -2.11 -9.99
C ASN A 251 4.64 -2.13 -10.23
N VAL A 252 4.16 -3.12 -10.98
CA VAL A 252 2.73 -3.36 -11.24
C VAL A 252 2.26 -4.46 -10.30
N ILE A 253 1.16 -4.20 -9.60
CA ILE A 253 0.62 -5.05 -8.55
C ILE A 253 -0.72 -5.59 -9.04
N HIS A 254 -0.75 -6.87 -9.37
CA HIS A 254 -1.99 -7.58 -9.66
C HIS A 254 -2.49 -8.19 -8.37
N PHE A 255 -3.56 -7.63 -7.82
CA PHE A 255 -4.16 -8.09 -6.57
C PHE A 255 -5.51 -8.74 -6.85
N THR A 256 -5.63 -10.00 -6.51
CA THR A 256 -6.89 -10.74 -6.48
C THR A 256 -7.23 -11.16 -5.06
N ALA A 257 -8.50 -11.07 -4.69
CA ALA A 257 -8.98 -11.56 -3.39
C ALA A 257 -10.31 -12.29 -3.53
N GLU A 258 -10.55 -13.23 -2.62
CA GLU A 258 -11.80 -13.96 -2.48
C GLU A 258 -12.30 -13.86 -1.04
N ALA A 259 -13.57 -13.47 -0.88
CA ALA A 259 -14.28 -13.55 0.40
C ALA A 259 -14.62 -15.01 0.71
N LEU A 260 -13.95 -15.61 1.70
CA LEU A 260 -14.23 -16.97 2.15
C LEU A 260 -15.41 -17.03 3.12
N GLN A 261 -15.71 -15.91 3.78
CA GLN A 261 -16.85 -15.69 4.67
C GLN A 261 -17.48 -14.33 4.37
N PRO A 262 -18.75 -14.10 4.72
CA PRO A 262 -19.31 -12.76 4.62
C PRO A 262 -18.63 -11.82 5.62
N PHE A 263 -18.46 -10.55 5.25
CA PHE A 263 -17.90 -9.52 6.13
C PHE A 263 -18.46 -8.14 5.81
N ASN A 264 -18.44 -7.24 6.80
CA ASN A 264 -18.73 -5.83 6.58
C ASN A 264 -17.46 -5.09 6.11
N VAL A 265 -17.41 -4.62 4.87
CA VAL A 265 -16.32 -3.78 4.35
C VAL A 265 -16.48 -2.33 4.80
N GLY A 266 -15.40 -1.77 5.34
CA GLY A 266 -15.26 -0.32 5.53
C GLY A 266 -14.41 0.31 4.44
N TYR A 267 -13.28 -0.32 4.09
CA TYR A 267 -12.28 0.22 3.15
C TYR A 267 -11.30 -0.86 2.70
N MET A 268 -10.90 -0.82 1.43
CA MET A 268 -9.68 -1.48 0.96
C MET A 268 -9.02 -0.65 -0.16
N GLY A 269 -7.74 -0.35 0.03
CA GLY A 269 -6.93 0.35 -0.96
C GLY A 269 -6.16 -0.57 -1.90
N PHE A 270 -5.83 -1.81 -1.51
CA PHE A 270 -4.86 -2.68 -2.21
C PHE A 270 -3.42 -2.12 -2.33
N ILE A 271 -3.25 -0.80 -2.29
CA ILE A 271 -1.99 -0.08 -2.18
C ILE A 271 -2.09 1.01 -1.13
N GLN A 272 -0.95 1.34 -0.52
CA GLN A 272 -0.74 2.52 0.31
C GLN A 272 0.75 2.83 0.27
N SER A 273 1.14 4.07 0.56
CA SER A 273 2.55 4.44 0.51
C SER A 273 2.90 5.51 1.52
N ALA A 274 4.01 5.28 2.23
CA ALA A 274 4.71 6.32 2.97
C ALA A 274 5.02 7.54 2.06
N PRO A 275 5.28 8.72 2.66
CA PRO A 275 5.84 9.84 1.90
C PRO A 275 7.27 9.54 1.45
N LEU A 276 7.69 10.16 0.34
CA LEU A 276 9.11 10.20 -0.02
C LEU A 276 9.95 10.78 1.13
N SER A 277 11.15 10.27 1.31
CA SER A 277 12.06 10.70 2.36
C SER A 277 12.82 11.94 1.90
N LYS A 278 12.36 13.13 2.36
CA LYS A 278 12.97 14.41 2.01
C LYS A 278 14.49 14.44 2.23
N GLY A 279 15.01 13.89 3.34
CA GLY A 279 16.45 13.79 3.56
C GLY A 279 17.21 15.10 3.30
N ALA A 280 18.21 15.06 2.41
CA ALA A 280 19.01 16.22 2.01
C ALA A 280 18.38 17.09 0.91
N PHE A 281 17.23 16.70 0.35
CA PHE A 281 16.50 17.52 -0.61
C PHE A 281 15.86 18.72 0.11
N THR A 282 15.79 19.86 -0.55
CA THR A 282 15.21 21.07 0.05
C THR A 282 13.71 21.18 -0.23
N THR A 283 13.20 20.52 -1.26
CA THR A 283 11.77 20.49 -1.61
C THR A 283 11.18 19.09 -1.53
N HIS A 284 9.90 19.05 -1.18
CA HIS A 284 9.04 17.88 -1.29
C HIS A 284 7.67 18.36 -1.76
N GLU A 285 7.27 17.97 -2.95
CA GLU A 285 6.05 18.44 -3.60
C GLU A 285 5.10 17.26 -3.87
N TYR A 286 3.80 17.53 -3.90
CA TYR A 286 2.77 16.53 -4.15
C TYR A 286 1.75 17.02 -5.18
N TYR A 287 1.68 16.31 -6.30
CA TYR A 287 0.69 16.47 -7.35
C TYR A 287 -0.37 15.37 -7.30
N ILE A 288 -1.64 15.75 -7.31
CA ILE A 288 -2.78 14.85 -7.44
C ILE A 288 -3.74 15.45 -8.50
N PRO A 289 -3.87 14.85 -9.70
CA PRO A 289 -4.84 15.30 -10.70
C PRO A 289 -6.27 15.11 -10.20
N LYS A 290 -7.23 15.79 -10.85
CA LYS A 290 -8.67 15.65 -10.60
C LYS A 290 -9.12 16.11 -9.20
N THR A 291 -8.30 16.91 -8.53
CA THR A 291 -8.66 17.64 -7.30
C THR A 291 -8.94 19.10 -7.62
N ILE A 292 -9.70 19.77 -6.75
CA ILE A 292 -9.89 21.22 -6.79
C ILE A 292 -9.32 21.87 -5.52
N PRO A 293 -8.91 23.14 -5.57
CA PRO A 293 -8.37 23.84 -4.40
C PRO A 293 -9.37 23.89 -3.24
N PHE A 294 -8.88 23.76 -2.01
CA PHE A 294 -9.70 23.83 -0.80
C PHE A 294 -8.90 24.39 0.39
N GLN A 295 -9.58 24.73 1.48
CA GLN A 295 -8.95 25.16 2.72
C GLN A 295 -9.30 24.23 3.88
N GLN A 296 -8.32 23.91 4.71
CA GLN A 296 -8.49 23.17 5.96
C GLN A 296 -7.38 23.57 6.93
N ASP A 297 -7.72 23.74 8.20
CA ASP A 297 -6.78 24.16 9.26
C ASP A 297 -6.01 25.46 8.95
N GLY A 298 -6.64 26.40 8.24
CA GLY A 298 -6.01 27.65 7.83
C GLY A 298 -4.96 27.51 6.72
N ILE A 299 -4.83 26.33 6.11
CA ILE A 299 -3.93 26.05 5.00
C ILE A 299 -4.75 25.94 3.71
N SER A 300 -4.33 26.67 2.68
CA SER A 300 -4.84 26.52 1.31
C SER A 300 -4.10 25.36 0.64
N TYR A 301 -4.85 24.36 0.22
CA TYR A 301 -4.34 23.21 -0.51
C TYR A 301 -4.71 23.30 -1.98
N ASP A 302 -3.73 23.11 -2.87
CA ASP A 302 -3.95 22.92 -4.30
C ASP A 302 -3.02 21.83 -4.84
N PHE A 303 -3.45 20.58 -4.71
CA PHE A 303 -2.70 19.43 -5.20
C PHE A 303 -2.68 19.34 -6.73
N ARG A 304 -3.65 19.93 -7.43
CA ARG A 304 -3.65 19.97 -8.90
C ARG A 304 -2.58 20.92 -9.42
N SER A 305 -2.30 22.00 -8.70
CA SER A 305 -1.24 22.96 -9.03
C SER A 305 0.09 22.68 -8.32
N ILE A 306 0.29 21.45 -7.84
CA ILE A 306 1.47 20.98 -7.09
C ILE A 306 1.57 21.62 -5.70
N GLN A 307 1.26 20.82 -4.68
CA GLN A 307 1.25 21.24 -3.28
C GLN A 307 2.65 21.10 -2.65
N ASP A 308 3.11 22.11 -1.89
CA ASP A 308 4.23 21.92 -0.97
C ASP A 308 3.80 20.89 0.09
N TYR A 309 4.57 19.82 0.19
CA TYR A 309 4.31 18.68 1.04
C TYR A 309 5.48 18.40 2.00
N SER A 310 6.34 19.39 2.20
CA SER A 310 7.51 19.31 3.07
C SER A 310 7.22 19.42 4.57
N PHE A 311 5.94 19.57 4.93
CA PHE A 311 5.46 19.67 6.31
C PHE A 311 4.51 18.53 6.66
N LYS A 312 4.35 18.26 7.96
CA LYS A 312 3.36 17.29 8.45
C LYS A 312 1.98 17.91 8.43
N LEU A 313 1.01 17.17 7.91
CA LEU A 313 -0.38 17.61 7.89
C LEU A 313 -0.93 17.75 9.33
N PRO A 314 -1.54 18.89 9.71
CA PRO A 314 -2.12 19.08 11.04
C PRO A 314 -3.27 18.12 11.35
N SER A 315 -4.07 17.81 10.34
CA SER A 315 -5.15 16.82 10.41
C SER A 315 -5.22 16.00 9.11
N PRO A 316 -5.88 14.82 9.11
CA PRO A 316 -6.06 14.04 7.90
C PRO A 316 -6.86 14.81 6.83
N LEU A 317 -6.42 14.73 5.57
CA LEU A 317 -7.15 15.26 4.43
C LEU A 317 -7.93 14.13 3.75
N LEU A 318 -9.26 14.27 3.69
CA LEU A 318 -10.14 13.32 3.01
C LEU A 318 -10.65 13.91 1.70
N PHE A 319 -10.52 13.16 0.61
CA PHE A 319 -10.92 13.59 -0.72
C PHE A 319 -12.22 12.91 -1.14
N LYS A 320 -13.33 13.63 -1.01
CA LYS A 320 -14.68 13.11 -1.24
C LYS A 320 -15.60 14.21 -1.76
N THR A 321 -16.65 13.85 -2.47
CA THR A 321 -17.59 14.82 -3.07
C THR A 321 -18.16 15.78 -2.03
N THR A 322 -18.48 15.31 -0.83
CA THR A 322 -19.03 16.16 0.25
C THR A 322 -18.04 17.17 0.82
N ASN A 323 -16.74 17.01 0.55
CA ASN A 323 -15.69 17.96 0.96
C ASN A 323 -15.42 19.01 -0.12
N ASN A 324 -16.08 18.94 -1.28
CA ASN A 324 -15.89 19.85 -2.42
C ASN A 324 -14.39 20.02 -2.78
N ASN A 325 -13.64 18.93 -2.78
CA ASN A 325 -12.22 18.90 -3.10
C ASN A 325 -11.86 17.93 -4.26
N LEU A 326 -12.88 17.51 -5.01
CA LEU A 326 -12.78 16.70 -6.22
C LEU A 326 -13.31 17.49 -7.42
N GLU A 327 -12.66 17.34 -8.58
CA GLU A 327 -13.11 17.95 -9.85
C GLU A 327 -14.38 17.28 -10.38
N ASP A 328 -14.44 15.95 -10.32
CA ASP A 328 -15.58 15.15 -10.77
C ASP A 328 -15.74 13.90 -9.87
N ALA A 329 -16.95 13.68 -9.36
CA ALA A 329 -17.29 12.51 -8.55
C ALA A 329 -17.35 11.20 -9.37
N GLY A 330 -17.55 11.30 -10.69
CA GLY A 330 -17.54 10.18 -11.63
C GLY A 330 -16.14 9.80 -12.12
N ASN A 331 -15.14 10.66 -11.90
CA ASN A 331 -13.76 10.46 -12.33
C ASN A 331 -12.78 10.81 -11.19
N LEU A 332 -12.65 9.88 -10.24
CA LEU A 332 -11.83 10.07 -9.04
C LEU A 332 -10.31 10.09 -9.35
N PRO A 333 -9.48 10.80 -8.56
CA PRO A 333 -8.02 10.78 -8.69
C PRO A 333 -7.44 9.35 -8.67
N ASP A 334 -6.72 8.95 -9.71
CA ASP A 334 -6.16 7.60 -9.89
C ASP A 334 -4.64 7.51 -9.75
N ARG A 335 -3.94 8.65 -9.68
CA ARG A 335 -2.49 8.72 -9.53
C ARG A 335 -2.11 9.80 -8.54
N PHE A 336 -1.07 9.54 -7.77
CA PHE A 336 -0.61 10.37 -6.68
C PHE A 336 0.90 10.49 -6.80
N ILE A 337 1.39 11.68 -7.16
CA ILE A 337 2.75 11.88 -7.63
C ILE A 337 3.51 12.79 -6.68
N GLN A 338 4.53 12.27 -6.02
CA GLN A 338 5.42 13.03 -5.16
C GLN A 338 6.73 13.33 -5.88
N PHE A 339 7.32 14.48 -5.56
CA PHE A 339 8.62 14.88 -6.07
C PHE A 339 9.57 15.28 -4.95
N LEU A 340 10.84 14.93 -5.10
CA LEU A 340 11.94 15.48 -4.31
C LEU A 340 12.85 16.30 -5.22
N GLY A 341 13.41 17.38 -4.68
CA GLY A 341 14.26 18.27 -5.46
C GLY A 341 14.98 19.32 -4.63
N ARG A 342 15.46 20.34 -5.32
CA ARG A 342 16.16 21.47 -4.74
C ARG A 342 15.48 22.77 -5.14
N LYS A 343 15.60 23.76 -4.26
CA LYS A 343 15.36 25.16 -4.62
C LYS A 343 16.63 25.70 -5.26
N GLU A 344 16.49 26.18 -6.49
CA GLU A 344 17.52 26.93 -7.18
C GLU A 344 16.93 28.31 -7.48
N ASN A 345 17.41 29.36 -6.82
CA ASN A 345 16.76 30.68 -6.83
C ASN A 345 15.26 30.55 -6.50
N ASP A 346 14.39 31.13 -7.34
CA ASP A 346 12.93 31.12 -7.15
C ASP A 346 12.22 29.91 -7.78
N HIS A 347 12.95 28.90 -8.30
CA HIS A 347 12.35 27.73 -8.93
C HIS A 347 12.72 26.41 -8.24
N THR A 348 11.83 25.43 -8.32
CA THR A 348 12.09 24.05 -7.88
C THR A 348 12.68 23.25 -9.04
N VAL A 349 13.87 22.67 -8.85
CA VAL A 349 14.43 21.65 -9.74
C VAL A 349 14.10 20.28 -9.14
N ARG A 350 13.25 19.52 -9.83
CA ARG A 350 12.84 18.17 -9.40
C ARG A 350 13.90 17.16 -9.85
N GLU A 351 14.36 16.33 -8.92
CA GLU A 351 15.34 15.28 -9.18
C GLU A 351 14.67 13.90 -9.24
N VAL A 352 13.77 13.63 -8.28
CA VAL A 352 13.12 12.32 -8.12
C VAL A 352 11.62 12.50 -8.23
N GLY A 353 10.99 11.67 -9.05
CA GLY A 353 9.54 11.51 -9.11
C GLY A 353 9.13 10.11 -8.63
N TYR A 354 7.99 10.03 -7.95
CA TYR A 354 7.36 8.79 -7.56
C TYR A 354 5.85 8.89 -7.76
N ALA A 355 5.30 8.00 -8.57
CA ALA A 355 3.86 7.85 -8.75
C ALA A 355 3.37 6.57 -8.07
N LEU A 356 2.32 6.71 -7.28
CA LEU A 356 1.47 5.62 -6.79
C LEU A 356 0.13 5.74 -7.52
N GLY A 357 -0.46 4.65 -7.98
CA GLY A 357 -1.77 4.76 -8.64
C GLY A 357 -2.45 3.45 -8.95
N TYR A 358 -3.61 3.56 -9.59
CA TYR A 358 -4.40 2.45 -10.09
C TYR A 358 -4.39 2.40 -11.61
N SER A 359 -4.54 1.19 -12.16
CA SER A 359 -4.81 1.04 -13.58
C SER A 359 -6.17 1.68 -13.92
N PRO A 360 -6.22 2.56 -14.93
CA PRO A 360 -7.46 3.18 -15.38
C PRO A 360 -8.21 2.29 -16.37
N VAL A 361 -7.64 1.15 -16.78
CA VAL A 361 -8.21 0.27 -17.82
C VAL A 361 -8.41 -1.17 -17.36
N ARG A 362 -8.04 -1.52 -16.11
CA ARG A 362 -8.18 -2.87 -15.56
C ARG A 362 -8.79 -2.89 -14.16
N GLY A 363 -9.42 -4.01 -13.85
CA GLY A 363 -9.95 -4.30 -12.53
C GLY A 363 -11.07 -3.36 -12.09
N LEU A 364 -11.34 -3.38 -10.78
CA LEU A 364 -12.38 -2.58 -10.13
C LEU A 364 -12.03 -1.08 -10.01
N THR A 365 -10.81 -0.70 -10.37
CA THR A 365 -10.29 0.66 -10.27
C THR A 365 -10.43 1.49 -11.54
N GLN A 366 -10.94 0.90 -12.62
CA GLN A 366 -11.39 1.64 -13.80
C GLN A 366 -12.32 2.79 -13.36
N PRO A 367 -12.18 4.01 -13.90
CA PRO A 367 -12.84 5.20 -13.35
C PRO A 367 -14.34 5.02 -13.07
N ALA A 368 -15.09 4.51 -14.05
CA ALA A 368 -16.53 4.30 -13.93
C ALA A 368 -16.91 3.23 -12.88
N GLU A 369 -16.12 2.17 -12.74
CA GLU A 369 -16.38 1.13 -11.73
C GLU A 369 -15.98 1.60 -10.34
N ARG A 370 -14.83 2.27 -10.21
CA ARG A 370 -14.36 2.82 -8.94
C ARG A 370 -15.32 3.87 -8.39
N ALA A 371 -15.84 4.75 -9.24
CA ALA A 371 -16.81 5.76 -8.85
C ALA A 371 -18.11 5.16 -8.28
N LYS A 372 -18.51 3.94 -8.68
CA LYS A 372 -19.67 3.23 -8.10
C LYS A 372 -19.38 2.74 -6.67
N ASN A 373 -18.15 2.33 -6.40
CA ASN A 373 -17.77 1.61 -5.19
C ASN A 373 -17.02 2.44 -4.14
N VAL A 374 -16.74 3.72 -4.44
CA VAL A 374 -15.96 4.62 -3.57
C VAL A 374 -16.71 5.93 -3.31
N ALA A 375 -16.85 6.30 -2.04
CA ALA A 375 -17.30 7.61 -1.57
C ALA A 375 -16.14 8.54 -1.21
N SER A 376 -15.03 7.99 -0.70
CA SER A 376 -13.81 8.74 -0.36
C SER A 376 -12.64 8.26 -1.20
N SER A 377 -12.21 9.05 -2.19
CA SER A 377 -11.19 8.67 -3.17
C SER A 377 -9.81 8.38 -2.58
N LEU A 378 -9.36 9.18 -1.61
CA LEU A 378 -8.15 8.94 -0.84
C LEU A 378 -8.21 9.63 0.53
N MET A 379 -7.32 9.20 1.42
CA MET A 379 -6.93 9.91 2.63
C MET A 379 -5.42 10.20 2.61
N LEU A 380 -5.04 11.44 2.92
CA LEU A 380 -3.68 11.79 3.31
C LEU A 380 -3.65 11.93 4.84
N TYR A 381 -2.88 11.09 5.52
CA TYR A 381 -2.87 11.06 6.98
C TYR A 381 -1.85 12.06 7.57
N THR A 382 -1.88 12.30 8.88
CA THR A 382 -0.98 13.26 9.56
C THR A 382 0.50 12.85 9.52
N SER A 383 0.79 11.58 9.24
CA SER A 383 2.14 11.10 8.92
C SER A 383 2.57 11.38 7.47
N SER A 384 1.76 12.10 6.70
CA SER A 384 1.91 12.35 5.26
C SER A 384 1.85 11.09 4.38
N LYS A 385 1.35 9.98 4.95
CA LYS A 385 1.12 8.71 4.25
C LYS A 385 -0.14 8.79 3.39
N THR A 386 -0.08 8.16 2.22
CA THR A 386 -1.15 8.16 1.20
C THR A 386 -1.93 6.86 1.25
N TYR A 387 -3.25 6.98 1.39
CA TYR A 387 -4.20 5.86 1.46
C TYR A 387 -5.30 6.03 0.40
N PRO A 388 -5.06 5.60 -0.85
CA PRO A 388 -6.09 5.62 -1.89
C PRO A 388 -7.17 4.58 -1.59
N SER A 389 -8.42 4.84 -1.94
CA SER A 389 -9.50 3.85 -1.83
C SER A 389 -9.78 3.22 -3.18
N ALA A 390 -9.76 1.89 -3.27
CA ALA A 390 -10.23 1.16 -4.44
C ALA A 390 -11.70 0.77 -4.26
N ILE A 391 -12.07 0.41 -3.03
CA ILE A 391 -13.44 0.21 -2.55
C ILE A 391 -13.60 0.77 -1.14
N ASP A 392 -14.81 1.20 -0.79
CA ASP A 392 -15.21 1.49 0.58
C ASP A 392 -16.64 1.01 0.83
N SER A 393 -17.23 1.40 1.97
CA SER A 393 -18.59 1.00 2.36
C SER A 393 -19.67 1.34 1.32
N LYS A 394 -19.40 2.23 0.34
CA LYS A 394 -20.30 2.52 -0.78
C LYS A 394 -20.57 1.30 -1.66
N MET A 395 -19.65 0.35 -1.75
CA MET A 395 -19.83 -0.92 -2.49
C MET A 395 -21.01 -1.76 -1.96
N GLY A 396 -21.49 -1.45 -0.76
CA GLY A 396 -22.40 -2.27 0.01
C GLY A 396 -21.61 -2.82 1.20
N PRO A 397 -21.95 -2.43 2.44
CA PRO A 397 -21.14 -2.78 3.60
C PRO A 397 -21.02 -4.30 3.73
N LEU A 398 -22.08 -5.06 3.53
CA LEU A 398 -21.99 -6.53 3.59
C LEU A 398 -21.51 -7.12 2.26
N ILE A 399 -20.31 -7.71 2.28
CA ILE A 399 -19.76 -8.53 1.21
C ILE A 399 -20.14 -9.98 1.48
N PRO A 400 -20.78 -10.71 0.53
CA PRO A 400 -21.07 -12.13 0.70
C PRO A 400 -19.83 -13.00 0.44
N ALA A 401 -19.82 -14.20 1.02
CA ALA A 401 -18.84 -15.23 0.66
C ALA A 401 -18.90 -15.57 -0.84
N GLY A 402 -17.75 -15.94 -1.41
CA GLY A 402 -17.55 -16.19 -2.84
C GLY A 402 -17.36 -14.93 -3.68
N LYS A 403 -17.51 -13.72 -3.12
CA LYS A 403 -17.22 -12.48 -3.86
C LYS A 403 -15.72 -12.40 -4.17
N GLN A 404 -15.41 -12.23 -5.45
CA GLN A 404 -14.05 -12.00 -5.92
C GLN A 404 -13.78 -10.52 -6.22
N PHE A 405 -12.53 -10.12 -5.99
CA PHE A 405 -11.99 -8.79 -6.26
C PHE A 405 -10.78 -8.92 -7.17
N HIS A 406 -10.66 -7.99 -8.12
CA HIS A 406 -9.48 -7.85 -8.96
C HIS A 406 -9.13 -6.36 -9.06
N CYS A 407 -7.93 -6.00 -8.61
CA CYS A 407 -7.38 -4.66 -8.63
C CYS A 407 -6.00 -4.71 -9.29
N VAL A 408 -5.74 -3.78 -10.22
CA VAL A 408 -4.40 -3.56 -10.77
C VAL A 408 -3.95 -2.18 -10.31
N ALA A 409 -2.81 -2.15 -9.63
CA ALA A 409 -2.22 -0.93 -9.10
C ALA A 409 -0.75 -0.84 -9.49
N TYR A 410 -0.13 0.31 -9.27
CA TYR A 410 1.28 0.49 -9.58
C TYR A 410 2.00 1.45 -8.64
N ARG A 411 3.31 1.26 -8.58
CA ARG A 411 4.32 2.17 -8.05
C ARG A 411 5.32 2.44 -9.16
N GLN A 412 5.77 3.68 -9.30
CA GLN A 412 6.70 4.05 -10.36
C GLN A 412 7.65 5.13 -9.89
N TYR A 413 8.94 4.80 -9.82
CA TYR A 413 9.99 5.81 -9.64
C TYR A 413 10.49 6.28 -11.00
N PHE A 414 10.79 7.56 -11.14
CA PHE A 414 11.33 8.11 -12.38
C PHE A 414 12.27 9.30 -12.11
N ASN A 415 13.20 9.50 -13.02
CA ASN A 415 14.14 10.62 -12.98
C ASN A 415 13.44 11.89 -13.51
N ALA A 416 12.97 12.71 -12.59
CA ALA A 416 12.27 13.94 -12.94
C ALA A 416 13.20 14.97 -13.60
N ALA A 417 14.51 14.96 -13.27
CA ALA A 417 15.49 15.86 -13.86
C ALA A 417 15.76 15.57 -15.35
N ALA A 418 15.44 14.37 -15.82
CA ALA A 418 15.55 14.02 -17.24
C ALA A 418 14.41 14.60 -18.10
N LEU A 419 13.33 15.10 -17.47
CA LEU A 419 12.19 15.65 -18.17
C LEU A 419 12.43 17.14 -18.50
N LYS A 420 12.41 17.49 -19.78
CA LYS A 420 12.58 18.88 -20.22
C LYS A 420 11.34 19.74 -19.95
N ASN A 421 10.17 19.18 -20.23
CA ASN A 421 8.93 19.93 -20.37
C ASN A 421 7.78 19.36 -19.55
N ALA A 422 7.56 18.05 -19.63
CA ALA A 422 6.58 17.38 -18.78
C ALA A 422 6.94 17.53 -17.29
N THR A 423 5.92 17.76 -16.46
CA THR A 423 6.06 17.71 -15.00
C THR A 423 6.28 16.27 -14.55
N ALA A 424 5.51 15.34 -15.13
CA ALA A 424 5.65 13.91 -14.95
C ALA A 424 5.46 13.21 -16.29
N PHE A 425 6.31 12.22 -16.57
CA PHE A 425 6.16 11.32 -17.69
C PHE A 425 6.70 9.95 -17.31
N TYR A 426 5.84 8.94 -17.38
CA TYR A 426 6.19 7.58 -17.03
C TYR A 426 5.24 6.58 -17.72
N TYR A 427 5.63 5.31 -17.72
CA TYR A 427 4.86 4.25 -18.32
C TYR A 427 5.17 2.90 -17.67
N HIS A 428 4.25 1.96 -17.78
CA HIS A 428 4.42 0.60 -17.30
C HIS A 428 3.59 -0.39 -18.11
N GLU A 429 3.97 -1.67 -18.07
CA GLU A 429 3.30 -2.73 -18.84
C GLU A 429 2.25 -3.45 -17.97
N GLU A 430 1.03 -3.59 -18.51
CA GLU A 430 -0.10 -4.30 -17.90
C GLU A 430 -0.68 -5.32 -18.89
N ASP A 431 -0.46 -6.62 -18.65
CA ASP A 431 -0.92 -7.74 -19.48
C ASP A 431 -0.69 -7.54 -21.01
N GLY A 432 0.46 -7.00 -21.40
CA GLY A 432 0.86 -6.79 -22.80
C GLY A 432 0.52 -5.42 -23.39
N ASP A 433 -0.27 -4.61 -22.67
CA ASP A 433 -0.51 -3.21 -22.98
C ASP A 433 0.51 -2.32 -22.24
N THR A 434 1.00 -1.25 -22.87
CA THR A 434 1.78 -0.22 -22.16
C THR A 434 0.87 0.95 -21.81
N ILE A 435 0.75 1.27 -20.53
CA ILE A 435 0.03 2.47 -20.07
C ILE A 435 1.02 3.61 -19.94
N VAL A 436 0.70 4.76 -20.53
CA VAL A 436 1.57 5.95 -20.55
C VAL A 436 0.85 7.12 -19.91
N TYR A 437 1.54 7.82 -19.01
CA TYR A 437 1.07 9.02 -18.32
C TYR A 437 1.96 10.19 -18.67
N ALA A 438 1.36 11.32 -18.99
CA ALA A 438 2.05 12.58 -19.21
C ALA A 438 1.25 13.73 -18.59
N ASP A 439 1.85 14.46 -17.66
CA ASP A 439 1.24 15.58 -16.95
C ASP A 439 2.14 16.83 -17.06
N TYR A 440 1.53 17.99 -17.28
CA TYR A 440 2.19 19.28 -17.56
C TYR A 440 1.61 20.38 -16.69
N HIS A 441 2.49 21.29 -16.24
CA HIS A 441 2.12 22.49 -15.46
C HIS A 441 2.66 23.78 -16.10
N LYS A 442 2.81 23.76 -17.43
CA LYS A 442 3.23 24.90 -18.24
C LYS A 442 2.76 24.71 -19.69
N PRO A 443 2.59 25.80 -20.46
CA PRO A 443 2.31 25.68 -21.88
C PRO A 443 3.52 25.09 -22.60
N VAL A 444 3.25 24.19 -23.56
CA VAL A 444 4.27 23.58 -24.40
C VAL A 444 3.74 23.43 -25.82
N GLU A 445 4.61 23.62 -26.80
CA GLU A 445 4.28 23.41 -28.21
C GLU A 445 5.12 22.25 -28.76
N LYS A 446 4.43 21.20 -29.25
CA LYS A 446 5.04 20.04 -29.91
C LYS A 446 6.19 19.42 -29.12
N ASP A 447 6.01 19.29 -27.81
CA ASP A 447 6.94 18.53 -26.98
C ASP A 447 6.96 17.07 -27.41
N VAL A 448 8.12 16.43 -27.30
CA VAL A 448 8.34 15.07 -27.78
C VAL A 448 8.63 14.14 -26.61
N LEU A 449 7.66 13.30 -26.30
CA LEU A 449 7.74 12.27 -25.27
C LEU A 449 8.38 11.01 -25.84
N GLN A 450 9.66 10.79 -25.50
CA GLN A 450 10.41 9.62 -25.93
C GLN A 450 9.89 8.35 -25.25
N LEU A 451 9.60 7.34 -26.05
CA LEU A 451 9.19 6.01 -25.57
C LEU A 451 10.24 4.96 -25.97
N PRO A 452 10.25 3.78 -25.31
CA PRO A 452 11.11 2.68 -25.74
C PRO A 452 10.92 2.32 -27.20
N VAL A 453 12.01 2.07 -27.92
CA VAL A 453 11.99 1.69 -29.35
C VAL A 453 11.11 0.46 -29.64
N ARG A 454 10.97 -0.46 -28.66
CA ARG A 454 10.07 -1.61 -28.77
C ARG A 454 8.59 -1.25 -28.96
N LEU A 455 8.21 0.00 -28.66
CA LEU A 455 6.85 0.50 -28.84
C LEU A 455 6.64 1.14 -30.21
N THR A 456 7.68 1.37 -31.00
CA THR A 456 7.56 1.95 -32.34
C THR A 456 6.63 1.10 -33.22
N GLY A 457 5.67 1.75 -33.88
CA GLY A 457 4.67 1.11 -34.73
C GLY A 457 3.45 0.56 -33.99
N LYS A 458 3.49 0.44 -32.65
CA LYS A 458 2.32 0.04 -31.85
C LYS A 458 1.21 1.08 -31.89
N THR A 459 -0.02 0.62 -31.74
CA THR A 459 -1.23 1.46 -31.87
C THR A 459 -1.46 2.26 -30.60
N ILE A 460 -1.92 3.51 -30.73
CA ILE A 460 -2.20 4.40 -29.60
C ILE A 460 -3.71 4.49 -29.38
N SER A 461 -4.14 4.39 -28.12
CA SER A 461 -5.51 4.70 -27.68
C SER A 461 -5.48 5.71 -26.55
N VAL A 462 -6.31 6.75 -26.63
CA VAL A 462 -6.46 7.72 -25.53
C VAL A 462 -7.44 7.15 -24.51
N VAL A 463 -6.99 7.02 -23.26
CA VAL A 463 -7.88 6.66 -22.12
C VAL A 463 -8.56 7.92 -21.61
N GLU A 464 -7.75 8.94 -21.34
CA GLU A 464 -8.23 10.25 -20.91
C GLU A 464 -7.22 11.33 -21.30
N LYS A 465 -7.71 12.56 -21.47
CA LYS A 465 -6.86 13.75 -21.58
C LYS A 465 -7.65 14.98 -21.16
N THR A 466 -6.95 16.02 -20.73
CA THR A 466 -7.59 17.33 -20.54
C THR A 466 -7.99 17.96 -21.88
N PRO A 467 -8.96 18.88 -21.89
CA PRO A 467 -9.26 19.69 -23.07
C PRO A 467 -8.06 20.50 -23.57
N SER A 468 -7.22 20.99 -22.65
CA SER A 468 -6.02 21.80 -22.92
C SER A 468 -4.86 21.03 -23.57
N LEU A 469 -4.86 19.69 -23.54
CA LEU A 469 -3.80 18.88 -24.14
C LEU A 469 -4.21 18.37 -25.52
N THR A 470 -3.38 18.65 -26.52
CA THR A 470 -3.49 18.10 -27.88
C THR A 470 -2.42 17.03 -28.11
N LEU A 471 -2.85 15.81 -28.44
CA LEU A 471 -1.98 14.73 -28.90
C LEU A 471 -1.92 14.76 -30.43
N HIS A 472 -0.78 15.18 -30.99
CA HIS A 472 -0.58 15.27 -32.45
C HIS A 472 -0.31 13.90 -33.08
N THR A 473 0.22 12.97 -32.29
CA THR A 473 0.48 11.58 -32.72
C THR A 473 -0.74 10.70 -32.48
N THR A 474 -1.51 10.39 -33.53
CA THR A 474 -2.87 9.82 -33.37
C THR A 474 -3.07 8.38 -33.82
N LYS A 475 -2.10 7.75 -34.50
CA LYS A 475 -2.25 6.38 -35.04
C LYS A 475 -1.34 5.37 -34.35
N SER A 476 -0.04 5.55 -34.53
CA SER A 476 0.98 4.66 -33.99
C SER A 476 2.15 5.44 -33.44
N VAL A 477 2.91 4.81 -32.55
CA VAL A 477 4.10 5.42 -31.94
C VAL A 477 5.19 5.56 -33.00
N PRO A 478 5.62 6.77 -33.37
CA PRO A 478 6.74 6.94 -34.28
C PRO A 478 8.07 6.68 -33.55
N ALA A 479 9.14 6.42 -34.30
CA ALA A 479 10.47 6.21 -33.73
C ALA A 479 10.97 7.43 -32.93
N SER A 480 10.46 8.62 -33.26
CA SER A 480 10.78 9.88 -32.57
C SER A 480 10.04 10.08 -31.25
N GLY A 481 9.04 9.27 -30.90
CA GLY A 481 8.20 9.47 -29.71
C GLY A 481 6.90 10.26 -29.96
N LEU A 482 6.07 10.40 -28.92
CA LEU A 482 4.75 11.03 -29.02
C LEU A 482 4.88 12.55 -29.02
N VAL A 483 4.16 13.23 -29.92
CA VAL A 483 4.16 14.69 -30.02
C VAL A 483 2.92 15.26 -29.35
N VAL A 484 3.10 16.16 -28.39
CA VAL A 484 2.01 16.78 -27.62
C VAL A 484 2.16 18.29 -27.50
N SER A 485 1.04 19.01 -27.43
CA SER A 485 0.99 20.42 -27.04
C SER A 485 0.06 20.59 -25.85
N VAL A 486 0.35 21.56 -24.97
CA VAL A 486 -0.53 21.96 -23.87
C VAL A 486 -0.76 23.46 -23.94
N GLU A 487 -2.03 23.84 -23.99
CA GLU A 487 -2.47 25.23 -23.87
C GLU A 487 -2.66 25.60 -22.39
N GLY A 488 -2.11 26.74 -21.98
CA GLY A 488 -2.17 27.19 -20.58
C GLY A 488 -1.26 26.39 -19.63
N ASN A 489 -1.52 26.51 -18.33
CA ASN A 489 -0.61 26.05 -17.28
C ASN A 489 -0.95 24.67 -16.71
N TYR A 490 -1.84 23.91 -17.34
CA TYR A 490 -2.21 22.57 -16.88
C TYR A 490 -2.72 21.70 -18.03
N GLY A 491 -2.22 20.47 -18.12
CA GLY A 491 -2.78 19.46 -19.01
C GLY A 491 -2.20 18.07 -18.75
N TYR A 492 -2.99 17.04 -19.03
CA TYR A 492 -2.51 15.66 -18.92
C TYR A 492 -3.13 14.76 -19.99
N ALA A 493 -2.47 13.62 -20.23
CA ALA A 493 -2.97 12.52 -21.02
C ALA A 493 -2.59 11.18 -20.40
N VAL A 494 -3.51 10.22 -20.52
CA VAL A 494 -3.26 8.81 -20.23
C VAL A 494 -3.58 8.01 -21.48
N LEU A 495 -2.64 7.18 -21.91
CA LEU A 495 -2.71 6.44 -23.17
C LEU A 495 -2.50 4.94 -22.91
N VAL A 496 -3.08 4.12 -23.78
CA VAL A 496 -2.69 2.71 -23.93
C VAL A 496 -2.00 2.52 -25.27
N ILE A 497 -0.89 1.79 -25.26
CA ILE A 497 -0.13 1.40 -26.45
C ILE A 497 -0.17 -0.12 -26.61
N ARG A 498 -0.53 -0.60 -27.81
CA ARG A 498 -0.76 -2.02 -28.12
C ARG A 498 0.07 -2.52 -29.29
#